data_AF-A0AA41S895-F1
#
_entry.id   AF-A0AA41S895-F1
#
_cell.length_a   1.000
_cell.length_b   1.000
_cell.length_c   1.000
_cell.angle_alpha   90.00
_cell.angle_beta   90.00
_cell.angle_gamma   90.00
#
_symmetry.space_group_name_H-M   'P 1'
#
loop_
_entity.id
_entity.type
_entity.pdbx_description
1 polymer ?
#
loop_
_entity_poly.entity_id
_entity_poly.type
_entity_poly.pdbx_seq_one_letter_code
_entity_poly.pdbx_strand_id
1 'polypeptide(L)'
;MFCGDPLNPPLLLLGICGTTAFVSMWMHNTAAAVIMMPVATGILHQFPASSGRSDPVSNFSKAVVLGVVYSAGIGGMSTLTGTGVNLILVGMWKSYFPEAEQISFATWSFFGVPLALSIFICMWGILCLLYCTKASGSALSEYLDKTLLKRELEALGPMCFAEKMVLSVFSVLIALWMTRSLTDDIPGWGDLFEGRVGDGTVS
;
A
#
# COMPACT_ATOMS: atom_id res chain seq x y z
N MET A 1 12.19 -8.64 -15.31
CA MET A 1 10.92 -9.01 -15.96
C MET A 1 9.86 -7.88 -15.97
N PHE A 2 10.00 -6.81 -15.16
CA PHE A 2 9.01 -5.73 -15.02
C PHE A 2 9.12 -4.56 -16.03
N CYS A 3 9.88 -4.70 -17.11
CA CYS A 3 10.12 -3.59 -18.03
C CYS A 3 10.53 -4.15 -19.40
N GLY A 4 9.52 -4.55 -20.19
CA GLY A 4 9.66 -4.76 -21.63
C GLY A 4 9.42 -3.43 -22.34
N ASP A 5 10.20 -3.15 -23.38
CA ASP A 5 10.01 -1.94 -24.16
C ASP A 5 8.73 -2.05 -25.02
N PRO A 6 7.91 -0.99 -25.07
CA PRO A 6 8.01 0.30 -24.35
C PRO A 6 7.44 0.26 -22.91
N LEU A 7 7.87 1.20 -22.06
CA LEU A 7 7.43 1.37 -20.67
C LEU A 7 5.90 1.44 -20.58
N ASN A 8 5.27 0.52 -19.84
CA ASN A 8 3.82 0.44 -19.75
C ASN A 8 3.28 1.40 -18.66
N PRO A 9 2.54 2.47 -19.00
CA PRO A 9 1.88 3.34 -18.03
C PRO A 9 1.03 2.62 -16.98
N PRO A 10 0.23 1.58 -17.33
CA PRO A 10 -0.58 0.89 -16.33
C PRO A 10 0.28 0.14 -15.30
N LEU A 11 1.48 -0.31 -15.68
CA LEU A 11 2.39 -1.00 -14.79
C LEU A 11 3.14 -0.03 -13.86
N LEU A 12 3.48 1.15 -14.36
CA LEU A 12 4.00 2.24 -13.53
C LEU A 12 2.95 2.68 -12.49
N LEU A 13 1.70 2.88 -12.93
CA LEU A 13 0.59 3.18 -12.05
C LEU A 13 0.38 2.08 -11.00
N LEU A 14 0.47 0.80 -11.41
CA LEU A 14 0.39 -0.33 -10.50
C LEU A 14 1.47 -0.26 -9.42
N GLY A 15 2.70 0.07 -9.79
CA GLY A 15 3.81 0.22 -8.85
C GLY A 15 3.58 1.34 -7.83
N ILE A 16 3.16 2.52 -8.29
CA ILE A 16 2.89 3.68 -7.42
C ILE A 16 1.70 3.41 -6.48
N CYS A 17 0.59 2.91 -7.03
CA CYS A 17 -0.60 2.58 -6.25
C CYS A 17 -0.33 1.43 -5.27
N GLY A 18 0.38 0.39 -5.73
CA GLY A 18 0.68 -0.80 -4.93
C GLY A 18 1.61 -0.49 -3.76
N THR A 19 2.65 0.31 -3.98
CA THR A 19 3.52 0.80 -2.89
C THR A 19 2.75 1.67 -1.90
N THR A 20 1.87 2.56 -2.40
CA THR A 20 1.01 3.38 -1.52
C THR A 20 0.08 2.52 -0.66
N ALA A 21 -0.63 1.57 -1.27
CA ALA A 21 -1.52 0.66 -0.56
C ALA A 21 -0.74 -0.17 0.49
N PHE A 22 0.43 -0.70 0.11
CA PHE A 22 1.27 -1.47 1.01
C PHE A 22 1.74 -0.66 2.22
N VAL A 23 2.24 0.57 2.01
CA VAL A 23 2.65 1.46 3.11
C VAL A 23 1.45 1.78 4.02
N SER A 24 0.28 2.02 3.44
CA SER A 24 -0.93 2.33 4.18
C SER A 24 -1.53 1.14 4.95
N MET A 25 -1.09 -0.10 4.70
CA MET A 25 -1.45 -1.24 5.56
C MET A 25 -0.86 -1.09 6.97
N TRP A 26 0.19 -0.29 7.13
CA TRP A 26 0.97 -0.24 8.36
C TRP A 26 1.02 1.14 8.98
N MET A 27 0.57 2.14 8.22
CA MET A 27 0.59 3.54 8.59
C MET A 27 -0.78 4.16 8.32
N HIS A 28 -1.09 5.22 9.05
CA HIS A 28 -2.33 5.96 8.85
C HIS A 28 -2.46 6.48 7.41
N ASN A 29 -3.66 6.34 6.81
CA ASN A 29 -3.93 6.66 5.40
C ASN A 29 -3.45 8.05 4.99
N THR A 30 -3.69 9.06 5.82
CA THR A 30 -3.25 10.43 5.55
C THR A 30 -1.72 10.55 5.52
N ALA A 31 -1.01 9.86 6.42
CA ALA A 31 0.45 9.88 6.43
C ALA A 31 1.03 9.18 5.19
N ALA A 32 0.47 8.01 4.82
CA ALA A 32 0.87 7.30 3.61
C ALA A 32 0.66 8.14 2.34
N ALA A 33 -0.50 8.81 2.22
CA ALA A 33 -0.79 9.70 1.10
C ALA A 33 0.17 10.90 1.05
N VAL A 34 0.48 11.51 2.19
CA VAL A 34 1.41 12.66 2.27
C VAL A 34 2.84 12.27 1.90
N ILE A 35 3.29 11.06 2.22
CA ILE A 35 4.62 10.56 1.83
C ILE A 35 4.68 10.24 0.33
N MET A 36 3.62 9.63 -0.20
CA MET A 36 3.61 9.17 -1.60
C MET A 36 3.26 10.26 -2.60
N MET A 37 2.56 11.33 -2.19
CA MET A 37 2.16 12.40 -3.10
C MET A 37 3.36 13.15 -3.72
N PRO A 38 4.41 13.56 -2.97
CA PRO A 38 5.62 14.15 -3.55
C PRO A 38 6.38 13.19 -4.47
N VAL A 39 6.39 11.88 -4.16
CA VAL A 39 7.02 10.86 -5.02
C VAL A 39 6.28 10.78 -6.35
N ALA A 40 4.95 10.71 -6.28
CA ALA A 40 4.08 10.73 -7.45
C ALA A 40 4.26 12.01 -8.27
N THR A 41 4.19 13.19 -7.67
CA THR A 41 4.33 14.46 -8.39
C THR A 41 5.74 14.67 -8.92
N GLY A 42 6.79 14.19 -8.24
CA GLY A 42 8.17 14.23 -8.73
C GLY A 42 8.38 13.45 -10.04
N ILE A 43 7.68 12.33 -10.20
CA ILE A 43 7.61 11.61 -11.49
C ILE A 43 6.85 12.44 -12.52
N LEU A 44 5.75 13.10 -12.12
CA LEU A 44 4.97 13.95 -13.02
C LEU A 44 5.71 15.22 -13.48
N HIS A 45 6.65 15.74 -12.69
CA HIS A 45 7.46 16.92 -13.04
C HIS A 45 8.51 16.67 -14.13
N GLN A 46 8.81 15.40 -14.45
CA GLN A 46 9.66 15.06 -15.61
C GLN A 46 8.95 15.31 -16.95
N PHE A 47 7.63 15.49 -16.93
CA PHE A 47 6.86 15.90 -18.10
C PHE A 47 6.88 17.43 -18.22
N PRO A 48 7.11 17.99 -19.43
CA PRO A 48 7.14 19.42 -19.62
C PRO A 48 5.82 20.04 -19.16
N ALA A 49 5.91 20.94 -18.18
CA ALA A 49 4.81 21.81 -17.80
C ALA A 49 4.63 22.86 -18.90
N SER A 50 4.07 22.47 -20.06
CA SER A 50 3.96 23.38 -21.20
C SER A 50 2.54 23.47 -21.72
N SER A 51 1.91 24.62 -21.46
CA SER A 51 1.33 25.56 -22.45
C SER A 51 0.47 25.05 -23.61
N GLY A 52 -0.01 23.82 -23.59
CA GLY A 52 -0.84 23.22 -24.64
C GLY A 52 -1.08 21.75 -24.34
N ARG A 53 -2.14 21.46 -23.58
CA ARG A 53 -2.49 20.12 -23.08
C ARG A 53 -2.44 19.07 -24.19
N SER A 54 -1.41 18.23 -24.22
CA SER A 54 -1.57 16.87 -24.70
C SER A 54 -2.44 16.14 -23.66
N ASP A 55 -3.73 15.96 -23.98
CA ASP A 55 -4.71 15.21 -23.17
C ASP A 55 -4.17 13.93 -22.49
N PRO A 56 -3.33 13.09 -23.13
CA PRO A 56 -2.84 11.85 -22.51
C PRO A 56 -1.95 12.04 -21.26
N VAL A 57 -1.10 13.07 -21.20
CA VAL A 57 -0.19 13.32 -20.05
C VAL A 57 -0.98 13.88 -18.87
N SER A 58 -1.94 14.76 -19.15
CA SER A 58 -2.87 15.32 -18.15
C SER A 58 -3.75 14.23 -17.53
N ASN A 59 -4.28 13.32 -18.35
CA ASN A 59 -5.10 12.21 -17.87
C ASN A 59 -4.27 11.23 -17.03
N PHE A 60 -3.04 10.90 -17.43
CA PHE A 60 -2.15 10.07 -16.62
C PHE A 60 -1.80 10.73 -15.27
N SER A 61 -1.54 12.04 -15.26
CA SER A 61 -1.29 12.80 -14.02
C SER A 61 -2.47 12.71 -13.05
N LYS A 62 -3.70 12.84 -13.55
CA LYS A 62 -4.92 12.63 -12.75
C LYS A 62 -5.01 11.20 -12.23
N ALA A 63 -4.70 10.20 -13.05
CA ALA A 63 -4.70 8.79 -12.66
C ALA A 63 -3.74 8.53 -11.50
N VAL A 64 -2.53 9.08 -11.55
CA VAL A 64 -1.51 8.91 -10.51
C VAL A 64 -1.98 9.55 -9.20
N VAL A 65 -2.45 10.80 -9.24
CA VAL A 65 -2.90 11.51 -8.01
C VAL A 65 -4.11 10.80 -7.40
N LEU A 66 -5.14 10.48 -8.20
CA LEU A 66 -6.31 9.74 -7.73
C LEU A 66 -5.94 8.35 -7.22
N GLY A 67 -5.03 7.68 -7.92
CA GLY A 67 -4.53 6.36 -7.58
C GLY A 67 -3.89 6.33 -6.20
N VAL A 68 -3.01 7.30 -5.88
CA VAL A 68 -2.39 7.42 -4.55
C VAL A 68 -3.46 7.64 -3.47
N VAL A 69 -4.39 8.57 -3.68
CA VAL A 69 -5.43 8.89 -2.68
C VAL A 69 -6.33 7.68 -2.38
N TYR A 70 -6.82 6.98 -3.40
CA TYR A 70 -7.67 5.81 -3.21
C TYR A 70 -6.88 4.61 -2.69
N SER A 71 -5.66 4.38 -3.18
CA SER A 71 -4.83 3.26 -2.74
C SER A 71 -4.45 3.37 -1.27
N ALA A 72 -4.22 4.58 -0.74
CA ALA A 72 -3.99 4.79 0.68
C ALA A 72 -5.19 4.29 1.51
N GLY A 73 -6.41 4.69 1.15
CA GLY A 73 -7.62 4.21 1.84
C GLY A 73 -7.81 2.68 1.77
N ILE A 74 -7.57 2.09 0.59
CA ILE A 74 -7.70 0.64 0.37
C ILE A 74 -6.62 -0.14 1.14
N GLY A 75 -5.41 0.39 1.24
CA GLY A 75 -4.36 -0.20 2.06
C GLY A 75 -4.73 -0.22 3.55
N GLY A 76 -5.23 0.90 4.08
CA GLY A 76 -5.57 1.03 5.48
C GLY A 76 -6.74 0.17 5.98
N MET A 77 -7.62 -0.29 5.09
CA MET A 77 -8.69 -1.21 5.47
C MET A 77 -8.22 -2.67 5.61
N SER A 78 -7.06 -3.01 5.03
CA SER A 78 -6.59 -4.40 4.95
C SER A 78 -6.15 -5.01 6.29
N THR A 79 -5.66 -4.19 7.22
CA THR A 79 -5.10 -4.60 8.51
C THR A 79 -5.74 -3.82 9.66
N LEU A 80 -5.64 -4.33 10.89
CA LEU A 80 -6.15 -3.63 12.08
C LEU A 80 -5.43 -2.31 12.34
N THR A 81 -4.14 -2.24 12.05
CA THR A 81 -3.28 -1.08 12.32
C THR A 81 -3.40 0.04 11.29
N GLY A 82 -3.92 -0.25 10.10
CA GLY A 82 -3.96 0.72 9.00
C GLY A 82 -4.89 1.92 9.27
N THR A 83 -6.04 1.68 9.90
CA THR A 83 -7.04 2.72 10.18
C THR A 83 -7.52 2.66 11.62
N GLY A 84 -7.61 3.82 12.29
CA GLY A 84 -8.09 3.91 13.67
C GLY A 84 -9.52 3.38 13.86
N VAL A 85 -10.35 3.40 12.82
CA VAL A 85 -11.70 2.80 12.83
C VAL A 85 -11.65 1.29 13.08
N ASN A 86 -10.66 0.58 12.54
CA ASN A 86 -10.50 -0.86 12.74
C ASN A 86 -10.13 -1.14 14.20
N LEU A 87 -9.24 -0.34 14.80
CA LEU A 87 -8.88 -0.45 16.22
C LEU A 87 -10.05 -0.12 17.14
N ILE A 88 -10.80 0.94 16.84
CA ILE A 88 -12.01 1.31 17.59
C ILE A 88 -13.04 0.18 17.52
N LEU A 89 -13.24 -0.43 16.35
CA LEU A 89 -14.13 -1.58 16.19
C LEU A 89 -13.71 -2.73 17.11
N VAL A 90 -12.43 -3.13 17.12
CA VAL A 90 -11.93 -4.21 17.99
C VAL A 90 -12.07 -3.85 19.48
N GLY A 91 -11.83 -2.59 19.84
CA GLY A 91 -12.04 -2.12 21.21
C GLY A 91 -13.51 -2.17 21.64
N MET A 92 -14.43 -1.77 20.76
CA MET A 92 -15.87 -1.82 21.03
C MET A 92 -16.46 -3.23 20.94
N TRP A 93 -15.83 -4.14 20.18
CA TRP A 93 -16.31 -5.51 19.98
C TRP A 93 -16.51 -6.25 21.30
N LYS A 94 -15.58 -6.06 22.25
CA LYS A 94 -15.67 -6.65 23.60
C LYS A 94 -16.89 -6.15 24.39
N SER A 95 -17.31 -4.91 24.17
CA SER A 95 -18.44 -4.30 24.87
C SER A 95 -19.78 -4.72 24.27
N TYR A 96 -19.85 -4.87 22.93
CA TYR A 96 -21.09 -5.23 22.23
C TYR A 96 -21.35 -6.74 22.18
N PHE A 97 -20.30 -7.55 22.09
CA PHE A 97 -20.39 -9.01 21.95
C PHE A 97 -19.50 -9.71 22.99
N PRO A 98 -19.87 -9.68 24.28
CA PRO A 98 -19.04 -10.24 25.36
C PRO A 98 -18.92 -11.78 25.29
N GLU A 99 -19.84 -12.46 24.62
CA GLU A 99 -19.81 -13.92 24.41
C GLU A 99 -19.12 -14.33 23.11
N ALA A 100 -18.79 -13.38 22.23
CA ALA A 100 -18.11 -13.66 20.97
C ALA A 100 -16.59 -13.57 21.14
N GLU A 101 -15.86 -14.32 20.32
CA GLU A 101 -14.41 -14.31 20.31
C GLU A 101 -13.83 -12.95 19.92
N GLN A 102 -12.64 -12.66 20.45
CA GLN A 102 -11.93 -11.42 20.16
C GLN A 102 -11.41 -11.44 18.73
N ILE A 103 -11.61 -10.34 18.00
CA ILE A 103 -11.03 -10.16 16.68
C ILE A 103 -9.50 -10.07 16.83
N SER A 104 -8.80 -11.10 16.36
CA SER A 104 -7.34 -11.10 16.31
C SER A 104 -6.80 -10.41 15.06
N PHE A 105 -5.53 -10.02 15.10
CA PHE A 105 -4.83 -9.47 13.94
C PHE A 105 -4.84 -10.42 12.74
N ALA A 106 -4.64 -11.72 12.97
CA ALA A 106 -4.64 -12.73 11.92
C ALA A 106 -6.05 -12.90 11.32
N THR A 107 -7.08 -13.05 12.15
CA THR A 107 -8.48 -13.19 11.71
C THR A 107 -8.92 -11.99 10.86
N TRP A 108 -8.61 -10.78 11.31
CA TRP A 108 -8.89 -9.58 10.52
C TRP A 108 -8.10 -9.56 9.21
N SER A 109 -6.81 -9.88 9.23
CA SER A 109 -5.97 -9.84 8.03
C SER A 109 -6.41 -10.86 6.98
N PHE A 110 -6.85 -12.05 7.39
CA PHE A 110 -7.43 -13.05 6.48
C PHE A 110 -8.73 -12.58 5.81
N PHE A 111 -9.48 -11.69 6.44
CA PHE A 111 -10.67 -11.08 5.86
C PHE A 111 -10.35 -9.81 5.05
N GLY A 112 -9.58 -8.90 5.64
CA GLY A 112 -9.30 -7.55 5.14
C GLY A 112 -8.33 -7.55 3.96
N VAL A 113 -7.27 -8.37 3.98
CA VAL A 113 -6.28 -8.39 2.88
C VAL A 113 -6.88 -8.87 1.56
N PRO A 114 -7.63 -10.00 1.49
CA PRO A 114 -8.25 -10.42 0.23
C PRO A 114 -9.29 -9.41 -0.27
N LEU A 115 -10.08 -8.82 0.64
CA LEU A 115 -11.05 -7.79 0.29
C LEU A 115 -10.36 -6.55 -0.29
N ALA A 116 -9.35 -6.03 0.40
CA ALA A 116 -8.58 -4.89 -0.06
C ALA A 116 -7.89 -5.16 -1.41
N LEU A 117 -7.32 -6.35 -1.60
CA LEU A 117 -6.71 -6.75 -2.87
C LEU A 117 -7.72 -6.75 -4.02
N SER A 118 -8.94 -7.25 -3.78
CA SER A 118 -10.01 -7.24 -4.78
C SER A 118 -10.42 -5.82 -5.17
N ILE A 119 -10.60 -4.94 -4.18
CA ILE A 119 -10.96 -3.52 -4.39
C ILE A 119 -9.81 -2.79 -5.10
N PHE A 120 -8.56 -3.08 -4.72
CA PHE A 120 -7.36 -2.51 -5.34
C PHE A 120 -7.26 -2.86 -6.82
N ILE A 121 -7.44 -4.13 -7.18
CA ILE A 121 -7.40 -4.57 -8.58
C ILE A 121 -8.53 -3.92 -9.38
N CYS A 122 -9.74 -3.85 -8.83
CA CYS A 122 -10.87 -3.16 -9.46
C CYS A 122 -10.58 -1.67 -9.66
N MET A 123 -10.07 -0.97 -8.64
CA MET A 123 -9.68 0.43 -8.70
C MET A 123 -8.62 0.65 -9.78
N TRP A 124 -7.57 -0.19 -9.79
CA TRP A 124 -6.49 -0.10 -10.76
C TRP A 124 -6.99 -0.33 -12.18
N GLY A 125 -7.86 -1.32 -12.39
CA GLY A 125 -8.51 -1.58 -13.67
C GLY A 125 -9.33 -0.37 -14.14
N ILE A 126 -10.16 0.21 -13.27
CA ILE A 126 -10.97 1.40 -13.60
C ILE A 126 -10.07 2.59 -13.96
N LEU A 127 -9.01 2.86 -13.19
CA LEU A 127 -8.09 3.96 -13.49
C LEU A 127 -7.35 3.73 -14.81
N CYS A 128 -6.94 2.49 -15.09
CA CYS A 128 -6.30 2.15 -16.35
C CYS A 128 -7.25 2.36 -17.53
N LEU A 129 -8.50 1.92 -17.42
CA LEU A 129 -9.51 2.06 -18.49
C LEU A 129 -9.88 3.52 -18.75
N LEU A 130 -10.01 4.33 -17.71
CA LEU A 130 -10.44 5.73 -17.82
C LEU A 130 -9.30 6.68 -18.22
N TYR A 131 -8.08 6.44 -17.73
CA TYR A 131 -7.01 7.43 -17.81
C TYR A 131 -5.72 6.94 -18.48
N CYS A 132 -5.49 5.63 -18.61
CA CYS A 132 -4.31 5.07 -19.30
C CYS A 132 -4.69 4.63 -20.72
N THR A 133 -4.80 5.59 -21.64
CA THR A 133 -5.03 5.27 -23.06
C THR A 133 -3.73 4.79 -23.72
N LYS A 134 -3.81 4.05 -24.83
CA LYS A 134 -2.61 3.64 -25.61
C LYS A 134 -1.73 4.84 -26.01
N ALA A 135 -2.34 6.00 -26.25
CA ALA A 135 -1.66 7.26 -26.50
C ALA A 135 -0.80 7.75 -25.31
N SER A 136 -1.19 7.44 -24.07
CA SER A 136 -0.40 7.76 -22.88
C SER A 136 0.91 6.99 -22.83
N GLY A 137 0.98 5.76 -23.37
CA GLY A 137 2.22 4.98 -23.43
C GLY A 137 3.27 5.60 -24.34
N SER A 138 2.87 5.99 -25.56
CA SER A 138 3.76 6.65 -26.51
C SER A 138 4.25 8.01 -25.99
N ALA A 139 3.35 8.80 -25.42
CA ALA A 139 3.69 10.10 -24.85
C ALA A 139 4.59 9.98 -23.61
N LEU A 140 4.36 8.97 -22.75
CA LEU A 140 5.13 8.75 -21.54
C LEU A 140 6.54 8.22 -21.84
N SER A 141 6.68 7.34 -22.85
CA SER A 141 7.97 6.74 -23.22
C SER A 141 9.01 7.75 -23.71
N GLU A 142 8.58 8.92 -24.19
CA GLU A 142 9.47 10.02 -24.61
C GLU A 142 10.18 10.67 -23.43
N TYR A 143 9.53 10.72 -22.26
CA TYR A 143 10.03 11.43 -21.08
C TYR A 143 10.55 10.50 -19.98
N LEU A 144 10.03 9.27 -19.92
CA LEU A 144 10.35 8.32 -18.86
C LEU A 144 11.00 7.07 -19.45
N ASP A 145 12.33 7.14 -19.61
CA ASP A 145 13.15 6.02 -20.06
C ASP A 145 13.53 5.12 -18.87
N LYS A 146 13.57 3.81 -19.10
CA LYS A 146 14.09 2.81 -18.17
C LYS A 146 15.54 3.09 -17.79
N THR A 147 16.33 3.64 -18.70
CA THR A 147 17.72 4.02 -18.40
C THR A 147 17.80 5.10 -17.34
N LEU A 148 16.91 6.10 -17.40
CA LEU A 148 16.77 7.14 -16.39
C LEU A 148 16.33 6.53 -15.05
N LEU A 149 15.28 5.71 -15.02
CA LEU A 149 14.82 5.03 -13.80
C LEU A 149 15.89 4.14 -13.18
N LYS A 150 16.64 3.40 -14.01
CA LYS A 150 17.74 2.56 -13.55
C LYS A 150 18.87 3.40 -12.98
N ARG A 151 19.18 4.55 -13.60
CA ARG A 151 20.19 5.48 -13.09
C ARG A 151 19.78 6.08 -11.75
N GLU A 152 18.53 6.52 -11.60
CA GLU A 152 18.01 7.04 -10.32
C GLU A 152 17.98 5.93 -9.25
N LEU A 153 17.65 4.68 -9.63
CA LEU A 153 17.72 3.53 -8.73
C LEU A 153 19.16 3.21 -8.30
N GLU A 154 20.12 3.29 -9.22
CA GLU A 154 21.55 3.09 -8.91
C GLU A 154 22.11 4.25 -8.06
N ALA A 155 21.60 5.47 -8.25
CA ALA A 155 21.99 6.65 -7.48
C ALA A 155 21.54 6.60 -6.01
N LEU A 156 20.46 5.88 -5.69
CA LEU A 156 20.04 5.60 -4.30
C LEU A 156 21.09 4.80 -3.52
N GLY A 157 21.94 4.05 -4.21
CA GLY A 157 23.00 3.25 -3.61
C GLY A 157 22.48 2.00 -2.87
N PRO A 158 23.39 1.23 -2.24
CA PRO A 158 23.01 0.06 -1.47
C PRO A 158 22.31 0.45 -0.17
N MET A 159 21.27 -0.32 0.18
CA MET A 159 20.47 -0.12 1.40
C MET A 159 21.36 0.01 2.65
N CYS A 160 21.16 1.09 3.40
CA CYS A 160 21.91 1.42 4.60
C CYS A 160 21.63 0.40 5.72
N PHE A 161 22.54 0.30 6.68
CA PHE A 161 22.36 -0.57 7.86
C PHE A 161 21.06 -0.23 8.62
N ALA A 162 20.74 1.06 8.77
CA ALA A 162 19.52 1.49 9.44
C ALA A 162 18.25 1.01 8.71
N GLU A 163 18.20 1.10 7.39
CA GLU A 163 17.07 0.64 6.59
C GLU A 163 16.88 -0.88 6.69
N LYS A 164 17.98 -1.65 6.63
CA LYS A 164 17.96 -3.10 6.85
C LYS A 164 17.47 -3.46 8.25
N MET A 165 17.93 -2.74 9.27
CA MET A 165 17.47 -2.94 10.64
C MET A 165 15.97 -2.69 10.76
N VAL A 166 15.47 -1.55 10.27
CA VAL A 166 14.04 -1.22 10.31
C VAL A 166 13.22 -2.28 9.59
N LEU A 167 13.63 -2.70 8.39
CA LEU A 167 12.95 -3.76 7.63
C LEU A 167 12.92 -5.08 8.40
N SER A 168 14.01 -5.44 9.07
CA SER A 168 14.11 -6.68 9.87
C SER A 168 13.18 -6.64 11.09
N VAL A 169 13.23 -5.58 11.89
CA VAL A 169 12.39 -5.40 13.08
C VAL A 169 10.92 -5.37 12.69
N PHE A 170 10.60 -4.65 11.61
CA PHE A 170 9.24 -4.55 11.09
C PHE A 170 8.70 -5.91 10.60
N SER A 171 9.52 -6.69 9.90
CA SER A 171 9.15 -8.03 9.43
C SER A 171 8.95 -9.00 10.60
N VAL A 172 9.82 -8.93 11.62
CA VAL A 172 9.67 -9.72 12.86
C VAL A 172 8.39 -9.33 13.61
N LEU A 173 8.08 -8.03 13.69
CA LEU A 173 6.86 -7.54 14.32
C LEU A 173 5.61 -8.12 13.63
N ILE A 174 5.54 -8.05 12.30
CA ILE A 174 4.43 -8.61 11.52
C ILE A 174 4.31 -10.11 11.73
N ALA A 175 5.44 -10.83 11.69
CA ALA A 175 5.45 -12.26 11.93
C ALA A 175 4.89 -12.59 13.32
N LEU A 176 5.34 -11.87 14.35
CA LEU A 176 4.85 -12.05 15.73
C LEU A 176 3.35 -11.74 15.85
N TRP A 177 2.84 -10.70 15.19
CA TRP A 177 1.41 -10.38 15.18
C TRP A 177 0.59 -11.47 14.49
N MET A 178 1.06 -11.98 13.35
CA MET A 178 0.40 -13.08 12.65
C MET A 178 0.45 -14.39 13.46
N THR A 179 1.56 -14.68 14.16
CA THR A 179 1.75 -15.94 14.89
C THR A 179 1.20 -15.96 16.31
N ARG A 180 0.59 -14.86 16.77
CA ARG A 180 0.12 -14.74 18.15
C ARG A 180 -1.10 -15.61 18.45
N SER A 181 -2.04 -15.67 17.52
CA SER A 181 -3.24 -16.49 17.58
C SER A 181 -3.59 -16.91 16.15
N LEU A 182 -3.10 -18.08 15.73
CA LEU A 182 -3.18 -18.49 14.33
C LEU A 182 -4.61 -18.88 13.94
N THR A 183 -5.24 -19.73 14.74
CA THR A 183 -6.59 -20.32 14.55
C THR A 183 -6.93 -21.11 15.82
N ASP A 184 -8.20 -21.32 16.13
CA ASP A 184 -8.69 -22.00 17.35
C ASP A 184 -8.07 -23.39 17.61
N ASP A 185 -7.60 -24.07 16.56
CA ASP A 185 -6.96 -25.39 16.64
C ASP A 185 -5.43 -25.36 16.80
N ILE A 186 -4.77 -24.21 16.57
CA ILE A 186 -3.31 -24.08 16.66
C ILE A 186 -2.98 -22.96 17.66
N PRO A 187 -2.65 -23.33 18.92
CA PRO A 187 -2.28 -22.34 19.91
C PRO A 187 -1.05 -21.57 19.44
N GLY A 188 -1.18 -20.24 19.40
CA GLY A 188 -0.08 -19.36 19.02
C GLY A 188 0.89 -19.20 20.18
N TRP A 189 1.95 -18.40 19.99
CA TRP A 189 2.88 -18.11 21.09
C TRP A 189 2.21 -17.33 22.24
N GLY A 190 1.02 -16.73 22.00
CA GLY A 190 0.24 -16.03 23.03
C GLY A 190 -0.27 -16.94 24.15
N ASP A 191 -0.53 -18.22 23.86
CA ASP A 191 -1.03 -19.19 24.84
C ASP A 191 0.04 -19.61 25.86
N LEU A 192 1.32 -19.42 25.51
CA LEU A 192 2.46 -19.63 26.42
C LEU A 192 2.42 -18.69 27.63
N PHE A 193 1.65 -17.59 27.56
CA PHE A 193 1.54 -16.59 28.61
C PHE A 193 0.17 -16.53 29.29
N GLU A 194 -0.62 -17.61 29.21
CA GLU A 194 -1.92 -17.76 29.90
C GLU A 194 -2.88 -16.57 29.66
N GLY A 195 -2.88 -16.00 28.45
CA GLY A 195 -3.78 -14.88 28.11
C GLY A 195 -3.46 -13.53 28.79
N ARG A 196 -2.32 -13.40 29.49
CA ARG A 196 -1.90 -12.13 30.14
C ARG A 196 -1.25 -11.13 29.18
N VAL A 197 -1.01 -11.52 27.94
CA VAL A 197 -0.42 -10.67 26.91
C VAL A 197 -1.55 -10.08 26.07
N GLY A 198 -1.81 -8.79 26.27
CA GLY A 198 -2.71 -7.99 25.42
C GLY A 198 -2.10 -7.70 24.05
N ASP A 199 -2.95 -7.32 23.08
CA ASP A 199 -2.44 -6.63 21.90
C ASP A 199 -2.08 -5.22 22.37
N GLY A 200 -0.87 -4.74 22.11
CA GLY A 200 -0.51 -3.35 22.44
C GLY A 200 -1.22 -2.33 21.54
N THR A 201 -2.15 -2.79 20.71
CA THR A 201 -2.92 -2.03 19.71
C THR A 201 -4.23 -1.49 20.29
N VAL A 202 -4.67 -1.99 21.45
CA VAL A 202 -5.83 -1.48 22.21
C VAL A 202 -5.44 -1.39 23.69
N SER A 203 -5.15 -0.17 24.14
CA SER A 203 -5.11 0.21 25.57
C SER A 203 -6.45 0.77 26.00
#